data_AF-A0A4Y8Q900-F1
#
_entry.id   AF-A0A4Y8Q900-F1
#
_cell.length_a   1.000
_cell.length_b   1.000
_cell.length_c   1.000
_cell.angle_alpha   90.00
_cell.angle_beta   90.00
_cell.angle_gamma   90.00
#
_symmetry.space_group_name_H-M   'P 1'
#
loop_
_entity.id
_entity.type
_entity.pdbx_description
1 polymer ?
#
loop_
_entity_poly.entity_id
_entity_poly.type
_entity_poly.pdbx_seq_one_letter_code
_entity_poly.pdbx_strand_id
1 'polypeptide(L)'
;MRKLASMQKITAINDIENSDALAVVTVLGWKVVVRRADNYHVGDLVIYFELDSILPDLPEFNFLAKSNYILKSARLRGQLSQGLVWKPDILPDGLKLAEGMDVTGILGVRKHEEEIPIEMVGKSKGFHPKIIRKAGEVRLQSSPELLAKFQGLLVAETTKIEGESASYIQHEDKLDVCSHTHSLLESPDSIHWQMYHKYNFSTIFSIHKNIGIQAEIAGPGIFGNPLELKETELFVFRITDTVTQRRFTPVEIIEFCQSHGLQHVPMTLNVRFDFTMEEAIERAKGEYLSGNPREGIVIVPMEPTYSEVLCDWLSVKVINNEYLDGAWKKNRNRRSP
;
A
#
# COMPACT_ATOMS: atom_id res chain seq x y z
N MET A 1 -4.30 -11.62 -4.06
CA MET A 1 -3.37 -11.62 -2.90
C MET A 1 -2.06 -11.04 -3.41
N ARG A 2 -1.37 -10.17 -2.65
CA ARG A 2 -0.07 -9.60 -3.05
C ARG A 2 0.95 -10.74 -3.20
N LYS A 3 1.71 -10.78 -4.30
CA LYS A 3 2.81 -11.73 -4.48
C LYS A 3 4.01 -11.23 -3.69
N LEU A 4 4.34 -11.90 -2.58
CA LEU A 4 5.47 -11.49 -1.73
C LEU A 4 6.80 -12.05 -2.28
N ALA A 5 6.75 -13.22 -2.91
CA ALA A 5 7.85 -13.78 -3.67
C ALA A 5 7.36 -14.23 -5.05
N SER A 6 8.05 -13.82 -6.11
CA SER A 6 7.68 -14.22 -7.48
C SER A 6 8.89 -14.40 -8.38
N MET A 7 8.77 -15.27 -9.37
CA MET A 7 9.76 -15.43 -10.43
C MET A 7 9.74 -14.19 -11.33
N GLN A 8 10.88 -13.53 -11.52
CA GLN A 8 11.00 -12.29 -12.29
C GLN A 8 12.31 -12.25 -13.05
N LYS A 9 12.39 -11.44 -14.11
CA LYS A 9 13.64 -11.22 -14.84
C LYS A 9 14.39 -10.00 -14.33
N ILE A 10 15.71 -10.10 -14.36
CA ILE A 10 16.58 -8.93 -14.26
C ILE A 10 16.52 -8.16 -15.58
N THR A 11 16.05 -6.92 -15.55
CA THR A 11 15.87 -6.08 -16.74
C THR A 11 17.03 -5.13 -16.99
N ALA A 12 17.80 -4.80 -15.95
CA ALA A 12 19.00 -3.99 -16.05
C ALA A 12 19.97 -4.29 -14.90
N ILE A 13 21.26 -4.07 -15.13
CA ILE A 13 22.31 -4.10 -14.11
C ILE A 13 23.13 -2.82 -14.27
N ASN A 14 23.31 -2.08 -13.18
CA ASN A 14 24.09 -0.85 -13.16
C ASN A 14 25.16 -0.93 -12.06
N ASP A 15 26.26 -0.21 -12.26
CA ASP A 15 27.31 -0.08 -11.27
C ASP A 15 26.86 0.82 -10.11
N ILE A 16 27.42 0.58 -8.92
CA ILE A 16 27.26 1.46 -7.77
C ILE A 16 28.52 2.30 -7.64
N GLU A 17 28.35 3.62 -7.56
CA GLU A 17 29.46 4.54 -7.42
C GLU A 17 30.34 4.15 -6.21
N ASN A 18 31.67 4.16 -6.39
CA ASN A 18 32.64 3.80 -5.36
C ASN A 18 32.46 2.37 -4.79
N SER A 19 31.97 1.41 -5.59
CA SER A 19 31.87 0.01 -5.18
C SER A 19 32.19 -0.99 -6.30
N ASP A 20 33.31 -1.69 -6.17
CA ASP A 20 33.68 -2.78 -7.10
C ASP A 20 32.99 -4.11 -6.76
N ALA A 21 32.63 -4.31 -5.49
CA ALA A 21 32.05 -5.57 -5.02
C ALA A 21 30.54 -5.69 -5.24
N LEU A 22 29.85 -4.55 -5.43
CA LEU A 22 28.39 -4.49 -5.51
C LEU A 22 27.94 -3.97 -6.87
N ALA A 23 26.72 -4.35 -7.24
CA ALA A 23 25.98 -3.80 -8.37
C ALA A 23 24.51 -3.63 -7.97
N VAL A 24 23.75 -2.89 -8.75
CA VAL A 24 22.31 -2.76 -8.58
C VAL A 24 21.59 -3.39 -9.76
N VAL A 25 20.72 -4.35 -9.48
CA VAL A 25 19.85 -4.97 -10.48
C VAL A 25 18.48 -4.29 -10.48
N THR A 26 17.84 -4.27 -11.64
CA THR A 26 16.44 -3.85 -11.79
C THR A 26 15.57 -5.07 -12.01
N VAL A 27 14.53 -5.21 -11.19
CA VAL A 27 13.52 -6.27 -11.31
C VAL A 27 12.16 -5.62 -11.13
N LEU A 28 11.26 -5.77 -12.11
CA LEU A 28 10.05 -4.94 -12.22
C LEU A 28 10.43 -3.45 -12.16
N GLY A 29 9.78 -2.66 -11.29
CA GLY A 29 10.13 -1.26 -11.01
C GLY A 29 11.07 -1.08 -9.81
N TRP A 30 11.70 -2.15 -9.32
CA TRP A 30 12.51 -2.14 -8.11
C TRP A 30 14.00 -2.17 -8.41
N LYS A 31 14.77 -1.49 -7.55
CA LYS A 31 16.24 -1.52 -7.54
C LYS A 31 16.72 -2.33 -6.33
N VAL A 32 17.54 -3.35 -6.58
CA VAL A 32 18.05 -4.27 -5.55
C VAL A 32 19.56 -4.37 -5.65
N VAL A 33 20.26 -4.14 -4.53
CA VAL A 33 21.72 -4.25 -4.47
C VAL A 33 22.10 -5.72 -4.34
N VAL A 34 23.03 -6.18 -5.18
CA VAL A 34 23.56 -7.54 -5.20
C VAL A 34 25.09 -7.52 -5.14
N ARG A 35 25.71 -8.64 -4.78
CA ARG A 35 27.16 -8.79 -4.91
C ARG A 35 27.48 -9.19 -6.34
N ARG A 36 28.55 -8.63 -6.91
CA ARG A 36 29.04 -9.07 -8.23
C ARG A 36 29.46 -10.53 -8.24
N ALA A 37 29.96 -11.02 -7.11
CA ALA A 37 30.33 -12.42 -6.93
C ALA A 37 29.16 -13.40 -7.14
N ASP A 38 27.91 -12.94 -7.02
CA ASP A 38 26.73 -13.79 -7.25
C ASP A 38 26.48 -14.03 -8.76
N ASN A 39 27.17 -13.27 -9.63
CA ASN A 39 27.25 -13.45 -11.09
C ASN A 39 25.89 -13.43 -11.81
N TYR A 40 25.07 -12.42 -11.53
CA TYR A 40 23.80 -12.17 -12.22
C TYR A 40 24.00 -11.47 -13.57
N HIS A 41 23.12 -11.76 -14.53
CA HIS A 41 23.08 -11.16 -15.86
C HIS A 41 21.68 -10.62 -16.20
N VAL A 42 21.62 -9.65 -17.13
CA VAL A 42 20.34 -9.21 -17.69
C VAL A 42 19.66 -10.38 -18.40
N GLY A 43 18.38 -10.59 -18.09
CA GLY A 43 17.58 -11.70 -18.59
C GLY A 43 17.51 -12.91 -17.65
N ASP A 44 18.34 -12.97 -16.61
CA ASP A 44 18.28 -14.05 -15.61
C ASP A 44 16.90 -14.10 -14.94
N LEU A 45 16.35 -15.31 -14.85
CA LEU A 45 15.12 -15.58 -14.12
C LEU A 45 15.45 -15.85 -12.64
N VAL A 46 15.02 -14.95 -11.78
CA VAL A 46 15.31 -14.92 -10.34
C VAL A 46 14.03 -14.93 -9.51
N ILE A 47 14.12 -15.30 -8.25
CA ILE A 47 13.07 -15.05 -7.27
C ILE A 47 13.26 -13.62 -6.76
N TYR A 48 12.23 -12.79 -6.92
CA TYR A 48 12.17 -11.48 -6.27
C TYR A 48 11.25 -11.54 -5.05
N PHE A 49 11.80 -11.16 -3.90
CA PHE A 49 11.08 -11.00 -2.65
C PHE A 49 10.81 -9.51 -2.41
N GLU A 50 9.54 -9.14 -2.28
CA GLU A 50 9.13 -7.76 -2.05
C GLU A 50 9.40 -7.31 -0.60
N LEU A 51 9.42 -5.99 -0.38
CA LEU A 51 9.37 -5.41 0.96
C LEU A 51 8.19 -5.91 1.77
N ASP A 52 8.36 -5.92 3.10
CA ASP A 52 7.42 -6.47 4.09
C ASP A 52 7.29 -8.00 4.05
N SER A 53 8.15 -8.69 3.31
CA SER A 53 8.22 -10.15 3.37
C SER A 53 8.96 -10.61 4.62
N ILE A 54 8.39 -11.58 5.32
CA ILE A 54 9.04 -12.40 6.34
C ILE A 54 9.50 -13.66 5.63
N LEU A 55 10.81 -13.81 5.47
CA LEU A 55 11.41 -14.97 4.84
C LEU A 55 11.45 -16.15 5.82
N PRO A 56 11.43 -17.40 5.33
CA PRO A 56 11.61 -18.56 6.18
C PRO A 56 13.00 -18.55 6.83
N ASP A 57 13.11 -19.19 8.00
CA ASP A 57 14.38 -19.40 8.67
C ASP A 57 15.17 -20.50 7.95
N LEU A 58 15.87 -20.10 6.88
CA LEU A 58 16.74 -20.94 6.07
C LEU A 58 18.19 -20.47 6.17
N PRO A 59 19.19 -21.36 6.07
CA PRO A 59 20.61 -21.00 6.13
C PRO A 59 21.01 -19.86 5.18
N GLU A 60 20.41 -19.84 3.99
CA GLU A 60 20.56 -18.83 2.93
C GLU A 60 20.19 -17.42 3.42
N PHE A 61 19.24 -17.31 4.34
CA PHE A 61 18.67 -16.06 4.84
C PHE A 61 19.16 -15.69 6.24
N ASN A 62 20.12 -16.42 6.82
CA ASN A 62 20.67 -16.15 8.16
C ASN A 62 21.18 -14.71 8.36
N PHE A 63 21.58 -14.02 7.29
CA PHE A 63 21.98 -12.62 7.34
C PHE A 63 20.84 -11.67 7.76
N LEU A 64 19.58 -12.11 7.67
CA LEU A 64 18.37 -11.41 8.11
C LEU A 64 17.92 -11.77 9.54
N ALA A 65 18.62 -12.66 10.24
CA ALA A 65 18.20 -13.10 11.59
C ALA A 65 18.04 -11.92 12.57
N LYS A 66 18.92 -10.91 12.48
CA LYS A 66 18.84 -9.69 13.32
C LYS A 66 17.60 -8.83 13.07
N SER A 67 16.97 -8.98 11.91
CA SER A 67 15.72 -8.30 11.55
C SER A 67 14.52 -9.24 11.60
N ASN A 68 14.62 -10.37 12.31
CA ASN A 68 13.58 -11.41 12.38
C ASN A 68 13.11 -11.85 10.99
N TYR A 69 14.05 -11.94 10.03
CA TYR A 69 13.78 -12.31 8.63
C TYR A 69 12.84 -11.36 7.87
N ILE A 70 12.56 -10.18 8.41
CA ILE A 70 11.74 -9.15 7.76
C ILE A 70 12.59 -8.36 6.77
N LEU A 71 12.17 -8.32 5.50
CA LEU A 71 12.75 -7.45 4.48
C LEU A 71 12.25 -6.01 4.65
N LYS A 72 13.22 -5.11 4.83
CA LYS A 72 13.03 -3.66 4.92
C LYS A 72 13.86 -2.96 3.85
N SER A 73 13.52 -1.71 3.56
CA SER A 73 14.38 -0.88 2.71
C SER A 73 15.77 -0.74 3.35
N ALA A 74 16.82 -0.82 2.54
CA ALA A 74 18.19 -0.67 2.99
C ALA A 74 18.95 0.32 2.09
N ARG A 75 19.98 0.95 2.63
CA ARG A 75 20.95 1.75 1.86
C ARG A 75 22.33 1.14 1.99
N LEU A 76 22.92 0.74 0.87
CA LEU A 76 24.25 0.18 0.81
C LEU A 76 25.10 1.11 -0.06
N ARG A 77 26.15 1.71 0.52
CA ARG A 77 27.01 2.69 -0.17
C ARG A 77 26.20 3.84 -0.81
N GLY A 78 25.14 4.30 -0.13
CA GLY A 78 24.25 5.35 -0.63
C GLY A 78 23.13 4.87 -1.57
N GLN A 79 23.31 3.71 -2.23
CA GLN A 79 22.31 3.12 -3.11
C GLN A 79 21.14 2.51 -2.32
N LEU A 80 19.92 2.94 -2.65
CA LEU A 80 18.69 2.33 -2.12
C LEU A 80 18.51 0.92 -2.69
N SER A 81 18.19 -0.03 -1.82
CA SER A 81 17.91 -1.43 -2.12
C SER A 81 16.57 -1.83 -1.52
N GLN A 82 15.63 -2.29 -2.34
CA GLN A 82 14.27 -2.63 -1.90
C GLN A 82 13.85 -4.02 -2.36
N GLY A 83 13.80 -4.93 -1.38
CA GLY A 83 13.55 -6.35 -1.60
C GLY A 83 14.85 -7.16 -1.65
N LEU A 84 14.73 -8.41 -2.06
CA LEU A 84 15.83 -9.35 -2.23
C LEU A 84 15.66 -10.09 -3.55
N VAL A 85 16.76 -10.31 -4.28
CA VAL A 85 16.79 -11.23 -5.42
C VAL A 85 17.56 -12.48 -5.02
N TRP A 86 17.06 -13.63 -5.46
CA TRP A 86 17.70 -14.92 -5.21
C TRP A 86 17.61 -15.81 -6.44
N LYS A 87 18.55 -16.75 -6.58
CA LYS A 87 18.47 -17.76 -7.63
C LYS A 87 17.30 -18.73 -7.35
N PRO A 88 16.78 -19.42 -8.36
CA PRO A 88 15.70 -20.39 -8.16
C PRO A 88 16.15 -21.68 -7.46
N ASP A 89 17.40 -21.78 -7.01
CA ASP A 89 18.00 -22.98 -6.42
C ASP A 89 17.39 -23.38 -5.06
N ILE A 90 16.70 -22.46 -4.40
CA ILE A 90 15.94 -22.73 -3.16
C ILE A 90 14.53 -23.29 -3.42
N LEU A 91 14.11 -23.39 -4.69
CA LEU A 91 12.80 -23.95 -5.04
C LEU A 91 12.89 -25.48 -5.20
N PRO A 92 11.80 -26.21 -4.93
CA PRO A 92 11.73 -27.64 -5.21
C PRO A 92 12.00 -27.96 -6.70
N ASP A 93 12.70 -29.08 -6.93
CA ASP A 93 12.94 -29.60 -8.28
C ASP A 93 11.64 -29.92 -9.04
N GLY A 94 11.71 -29.88 -10.37
CA GLY A 94 10.61 -30.25 -11.26
C GLY A 94 9.53 -29.18 -11.46
N LEU A 95 9.67 -28.02 -10.83
CA LEU A 95 8.79 -26.87 -11.08
C LEU A 95 9.07 -26.27 -12.46
N LYS A 96 7.99 -26.06 -13.24
CA LYS A 96 8.07 -25.30 -14.48
C LYS A 96 8.08 -23.81 -14.14
N LEU A 97 9.29 -23.26 -14.00
CA LEU A 97 9.48 -21.84 -13.68
C LEU A 97 9.08 -20.97 -14.87
N ALA A 98 8.24 -19.98 -14.60
CA ALA A 98 7.81 -18.97 -15.56
C ALA A 98 7.85 -17.59 -14.90
N GLU A 99 8.18 -16.56 -15.67
CA GLU A 99 8.11 -15.18 -15.22
C GLU A 99 6.69 -14.85 -14.72
N GLY A 100 6.61 -14.15 -13.60
CA GLY A 100 5.37 -13.83 -12.89
C GLY A 100 4.81 -14.95 -12.00
N MET A 101 5.40 -16.15 -11.99
CA MET A 101 4.96 -17.25 -11.12
C MET A 101 5.06 -16.85 -9.64
N ASP A 102 3.96 -16.97 -8.90
CA ASP A 102 3.94 -16.74 -7.46
C ASP A 102 4.54 -17.95 -6.74
N VAL A 103 5.62 -17.71 -5.99
CA VAL A 103 6.32 -18.73 -5.20
C VAL A 103 6.22 -18.45 -3.70
N THR A 104 5.38 -17.48 -3.29
CA THR A 104 5.17 -17.07 -1.89
C THR A 104 4.82 -18.27 -1.01
N GLY A 105 3.79 -19.04 -1.39
CA GLY A 105 3.35 -20.20 -0.63
C GLY A 105 4.33 -21.37 -0.68
N ILE A 106 5.04 -21.55 -1.80
CA ILE A 106 6.04 -22.61 -1.97
C ILE A 106 7.20 -22.41 -1.00
N LEU A 107 7.64 -21.17 -0.82
CA LEU A 107 8.76 -20.81 0.04
C LEU A 107 8.35 -20.51 1.50
N GLY A 108 7.06 -20.57 1.84
CA GLY A 108 6.57 -20.22 3.17
C GLY A 108 6.78 -18.76 3.56
N VAL A 109 6.86 -17.85 2.56
CA VAL A 109 7.03 -16.42 2.78
C VAL A 109 5.73 -15.84 3.33
N ARG A 110 5.82 -15.05 4.39
CA ARG A 110 4.67 -14.40 5.05
C ARG A 110 4.77 -12.89 4.93
N LYS A 111 3.65 -12.18 5.09
CA LYS A 111 3.65 -10.71 5.14
C LYS A 111 3.89 -10.24 6.57
N HIS A 112 4.78 -9.29 6.75
CA HIS A 112 4.90 -8.49 7.96
C HIS A 112 3.84 -7.41 7.94
N GLU A 113 3.06 -7.33 9.01
CA GLU A 113 2.10 -6.27 9.25
C GLU A 113 2.47 -5.63 10.59
N GLU A 114 2.41 -4.28 10.66
CA GLU A 114 2.54 -3.60 11.95
C GLU A 114 1.36 -4.00 12.83
N GLU A 115 1.60 -4.31 14.10
CA GLU A 115 0.55 -4.70 15.02
C GLU A 115 -0.36 -3.49 15.28
N ILE A 116 -1.66 -3.69 15.03
CA ILE A 116 -2.68 -2.73 15.44
C ILE A 116 -2.74 -2.76 16.97
N PRO A 117 -2.71 -1.60 17.68
CA PRO A 117 -2.89 -1.56 19.12
C PRO A 117 -4.13 -2.36 19.55
N ILE A 118 -4.00 -3.24 20.55
CA ILE A 118 -5.07 -4.16 20.98
C ILE A 118 -6.36 -3.42 21.30
N GLU A 119 -6.25 -2.22 21.86
CA GLU A 119 -7.37 -1.34 22.21
C GLU A 119 -8.20 -0.91 21.00
N MET A 120 -7.62 -0.95 19.78
CA MET A 120 -8.29 -0.62 18.53
C MET A 120 -8.93 -1.84 17.84
N VAL A 121 -8.68 -3.06 18.34
CA VAL A 121 -9.22 -4.29 17.75
C VAL A 121 -10.67 -4.48 18.21
N GLY A 122 -11.61 -4.00 17.39
CA GLY A 122 -13.03 -4.26 17.58
C GLY A 122 -13.35 -5.76 17.59
N LYS A 123 -14.36 -6.16 18.36
CA LYS A 123 -14.83 -7.55 18.37
C LYS A 123 -15.40 -7.91 17.00
N SER A 124 -14.94 -9.00 16.40
CA SER A 124 -15.38 -9.38 15.05
C SER A 124 -16.84 -9.85 15.03
N LYS A 125 -17.63 -9.28 14.11
CA LYS A 125 -18.96 -9.77 13.69
C LYS A 125 -18.86 -10.83 12.58
N GLY A 126 -17.74 -10.83 11.86
CA GLY A 126 -17.44 -11.72 10.74
C GLY A 126 -16.40 -11.11 9.81
N PHE A 127 -16.10 -11.79 8.69
CA PHE A 127 -15.20 -11.23 7.67
C PHE A 127 -15.80 -10.00 7.00
N HIS A 128 -14.93 -9.11 6.52
CA HIS A 128 -15.33 -7.96 5.71
C HIS A 128 -16.23 -8.42 4.54
N PRO A 129 -17.41 -7.82 4.35
CA PRO A 129 -18.33 -8.18 3.28
C PRO A 129 -17.66 -8.11 1.91
N LYS A 130 -17.93 -9.09 1.03
CA LYS A 130 -17.39 -9.09 -0.34
C LYS A 130 -18.15 -8.18 -1.31
N ILE A 131 -19.21 -7.52 -0.84
CA ILE A 131 -20.06 -6.63 -1.65
C ILE A 131 -19.31 -5.39 -2.15
N ILE A 132 -18.29 -4.96 -1.42
CA ILE A 132 -17.29 -4.05 -1.95
C ILE A 132 -15.91 -4.69 -1.77
N ARG A 133 -14.98 -4.34 -2.64
CA ARG A 133 -13.59 -4.77 -2.50
C ARG A 133 -12.97 -4.10 -1.27
N LYS A 134 -12.15 -4.86 -0.53
CA LYS A 134 -11.32 -4.30 0.54
C LYS A 134 -10.43 -3.20 -0.02
N ALA A 135 -10.19 -2.16 0.78
CA ALA A 135 -9.20 -1.15 0.45
C ALA A 135 -7.84 -1.82 0.29
N GLY A 136 -7.03 -1.39 -0.67
CA GLY A 136 -5.72 -1.99 -0.91
C GLY A 136 -5.30 -1.79 -2.35
N GLU A 137 -4.27 -0.98 -2.53
CA GLU A 137 -3.74 -0.66 -3.85
C GLU A 137 -2.45 -1.42 -4.13
N VAL A 138 -2.29 -1.84 -5.39
CA VAL A 138 -1.03 -2.40 -5.89
C VAL A 138 0.00 -1.30 -5.92
N ARG A 139 1.23 -1.62 -5.49
CA ARG A 139 2.36 -0.70 -5.59
C ARG A 139 2.81 -0.65 -7.05
N LEU A 140 2.94 0.55 -7.62
CA LEU A 140 3.24 0.71 -9.04
C LEU A 140 4.52 -0.04 -9.47
N GLN A 141 5.56 -0.03 -8.62
CA GLN A 141 6.80 -0.79 -8.86
C GLN A 141 6.59 -2.30 -9.04
N SER A 142 5.55 -2.88 -8.42
CA SER A 142 5.23 -4.31 -8.51
C SER A 142 4.47 -4.68 -9.80
N SER A 143 3.97 -3.70 -10.54
CA SER A 143 3.28 -3.90 -11.82
C SER A 143 3.60 -2.77 -12.81
N PRO A 144 4.86 -2.66 -13.30
CA PRO A 144 5.29 -1.58 -14.19
C PRO A 144 4.48 -1.48 -15.48
N GLU A 145 3.87 -2.57 -15.94
CA GLU A 145 2.97 -2.60 -17.09
C GLU A 145 1.75 -1.68 -16.93
N LEU A 146 1.40 -1.31 -15.70
CA LEU A 146 0.32 -0.35 -15.42
C LEU A 146 0.68 1.07 -15.86
N LEU A 147 1.96 1.43 -15.99
CA LEU A 147 2.36 2.76 -16.50
C LEU A 147 1.69 3.04 -17.87
N ALA A 148 1.72 2.05 -18.77
CA ALA A 148 1.11 2.18 -20.09
C ALA A 148 -0.41 2.34 -20.04
N LYS A 149 -1.07 1.83 -19.00
CA LYS A 149 -2.53 1.98 -18.79
C LYS A 149 -2.90 3.37 -18.28
N PHE A 150 -1.98 4.06 -17.61
CA PHE A 150 -2.19 5.43 -17.14
C PHE A 150 -1.77 6.49 -18.17
N GLN A 151 -0.87 6.17 -19.11
CA GLN A 151 -0.32 7.12 -20.06
C GLN A 151 -1.41 7.94 -20.77
N GLY A 152 -1.27 9.26 -20.73
CA GLY A 152 -2.18 10.23 -21.34
C GLY A 152 -3.50 10.45 -20.60
N LEU A 153 -3.82 9.67 -19.55
CA LEU A 153 -5.01 9.90 -18.75
C LEU A 153 -4.85 11.13 -17.85
N LEU A 154 -5.98 11.78 -17.56
CA LEU A 154 -6.08 12.68 -16.42
C LEU A 154 -6.34 11.87 -15.16
N VAL A 155 -5.53 12.10 -14.14
CA VAL A 155 -5.59 11.41 -12.84
C VAL A 155 -5.75 12.40 -11.71
N ALA A 156 -6.28 11.93 -10.58
CA ALA A 156 -6.09 12.55 -9.29
C ALA A 156 -4.94 11.85 -8.55
N GLU A 157 -4.07 12.65 -7.95
CA GLU A 157 -3.05 12.20 -7.00
C GLU A 157 -3.54 12.53 -5.60
N THR A 158 -3.87 11.50 -4.83
CA THR A 158 -4.31 11.65 -3.44
C THR A 158 -3.15 11.36 -2.50
N THR A 159 -3.05 12.09 -1.40
CA THR A 159 -2.09 11.79 -0.33
C THR A 159 -2.49 10.46 0.31
N LYS A 160 -1.57 9.50 0.31
CA LYS A 160 -1.75 8.26 1.08
C LYS A 160 -1.51 8.59 2.55
N ILE A 161 -2.58 8.56 3.33
CA ILE A 161 -2.54 8.77 4.78
C ILE A 161 -2.13 7.46 5.44
N GLU A 162 -1.20 7.55 6.39
CA GLU A 162 -0.87 6.45 7.28
C GLU A 162 -1.90 6.41 8.41
N GLY A 163 -2.74 5.38 8.43
CA GLY A 163 -3.77 5.20 9.44
C GLY A 163 -4.32 3.78 9.45
N GLU A 164 -5.49 3.61 10.05
CA GLU A 164 -6.21 2.35 10.08
C GLU A 164 -7.36 2.39 9.07
N SER A 165 -7.40 1.41 8.17
CA SER A 165 -8.43 1.36 7.13
C SER A 165 -9.81 1.07 7.71
N ALA A 166 -10.80 1.82 7.27
CA ALA A 166 -12.20 1.66 7.64
C ALA A 166 -13.10 1.55 6.39
N SER A 167 -14.13 0.72 6.50
CA SER A 167 -15.21 0.66 5.50
C SER A 167 -16.56 0.70 6.20
N TYR A 168 -17.39 1.65 5.79
CA TYR A 168 -18.76 1.83 6.25
C TYR A 168 -19.69 1.49 5.10
N ILE A 169 -20.47 0.42 5.24
CA ILE A 169 -21.22 -0.16 4.13
C ILE A 169 -22.69 -0.22 4.52
N GLN A 170 -23.51 0.46 3.73
CA GLN A 170 -24.95 0.28 3.71
C GLN A 170 -25.35 -0.42 2.41
N HIS A 171 -26.03 -1.56 2.54
CA HIS A 171 -26.67 -2.24 1.41
C HIS A 171 -28.08 -2.64 1.82
N GLU A 172 -29.06 -2.00 1.18
CA GLU A 172 -30.46 -2.04 1.59
C GLU A 172 -30.61 -1.66 3.06
N ASP A 173 -31.05 -2.58 3.93
CA ASP A 173 -31.20 -2.38 5.36
C ASP A 173 -30.03 -2.94 6.18
N LYS A 174 -29.00 -3.49 5.52
CA LYS A 174 -27.85 -4.07 6.19
C LYS A 174 -26.70 -3.07 6.32
N LEU A 175 -26.30 -2.84 7.57
CA LEU A 175 -25.12 -2.06 7.94
C LEU A 175 -23.95 -2.98 8.32
N ASP A 176 -22.78 -2.69 7.77
CA ASP A 176 -21.50 -3.25 8.19
C ASP A 176 -20.46 -2.14 8.38
N VAL A 177 -19.93 -2.02 9.61
CA VAL A 177 -18.77 -1.18 9.96
C VAL A 177 -17.56 -2.09 10.06
N CYS A 178 -16.52 -1.82 9.28
CA CYS A 178 -15.44 -2.77 9.05
C CYS A 178 -14.05 -2.15 9.27
N SER A 179 -13.13 -2.94 9.82
CA SER A 179 -11.69 -2.77 9.61
C SER A 179 -11.27 -3.26 8.23
N HIS A 180 -9.98 -3.26 7.92
CA HIS A 180 -9.47 -3.81 6.65
C HIS A 180 -9.94 -5.25 6.37
N THR A 181 -10.05 -6.09 7.40
CA THR A 181 -10.27 -7.53 7.24
C THR A 181 -11.62 -8.05 7.73
N HIS A 182 -12.25 -7.36 8.68
CA HIS A 182 -13.43 -7.85 9.40
C HIS A 182 -14.53 -6.79 9.52
N SER A 183 -15.78 -7.25 9.50
CA SER A 183 -16.90 -6.49 10.04
C SER A 183 -16.88 -6.59 11.57
N LEU A 184 -17.23 -5.49 12.25
CA LEU A 184 -17.05 -5.32 13.69
C LEU A 184 -18.41 -5.18 14.39
N LEU A 185 -18.50 -5.76 15.58
CA LEU A 185 -19.60 -5.52 16.50
C LEU A 185 -19.53 -4.10 17.05
N GLU A 186 -20.70 -3.45 17.17
CA GLU A 186 -20.81 -2.12 17.75
C GLU A 186 -20.34 -2.13 19.20
N SER A 187 -19.40 -1.25 19.50
CA SER A 187 -18.78 -1.12 20.81
C SER A 187 -18.17 0.28 20.95
N PRO A 188 -18.29 0.91 22.14
CA PRO A 188 -17.65 2.20 22.41
C PRO A 188 -16.12 2.13 22.34
N ASP A 189 -15.54 0.93 22.45
CA ASP A 189 -14.08 0.71 22.39
C ASP A 189 -13.59 0.55 20.94
N SER A 190 -14.49 0.34 19.97
CA SER A 190 -14.13 0.21 18.57
C SER A 190 -13.96 1.59 17.93
N ILE A 191 -12.73 1.93 17.56
CA ILE A 191 -12.44 3.20 16.87
C ILE A 191 -13.25 3.39 15.58
N HIS A 192 -13.51 2.29 14.85
CA HIS A 192 -14.36 2.31 13.65
C HIS A 192 -15.78 2.76 13.96
N TRP A 193 -16.38 2.24 15.03
CA TRP A 193 -17.72 2.64 15.48
C TRP A 193 -17.73 4.03 16.12
N GLN A 194 -16.70 4.41 16.87
CA GLN A 194 -16.55 5.79 17.35
C GLN A 194 -16.58 6.79 16.19
N MET A 195 -15.86 6.51 15.09
CA MET A 195 -15.89 7.34 13.89
C MET A 195 -17.25 7.27 13.15
N TYR A 196 -17.92 6.12 13.13
CA TYR A 196 -19.28 5.99 12.60
C TYR A 196 -20.24 6.98 13.29
N HIS A 197 -20.18 7.07 14.63
CA HIS A 197 -21.01 7.98 15.40
C HIS A 197 -20.55 9.44 15.31
N LYS A 198 -19.24 9.71 15.42
CA LYS A 198 -18.67 11.07 15.32
C LYS A 198 -19.10 11.78 14.04
N TYR A 199 -19.14 11.03 12.93
CA TYR A 199 -19.48 11.56 11.60
C TYR A 199 -20.93 11.29 11.17
N ASN A 200 -21.82 10.87 12.09
CA ASN A 200 -23.25 10.68 11.85
C ASN A 200 -23.59 9.83 10.60
N PHE A 201 -22.86 8.74 10.38
CA PHE A 201 -23.08 7.85 9.24
C PHE A 201 -24.50 7.27 9.18
N SER A 202 -25.19 7.15 10.33
CA SER A 202 -26.61 6.75 10.37
C SER A 202 -27.50 7.67 9.54
N THR A 203 -27.26 8.99 9.58
CA THR A 203 -27.98 9.98 8.76
C THR A 203 -27.64 9.81 7.29
N ILE A 204 -26.35 9.66 6.97
CA ILE A 204 -25.88 9.42 5.59
C ILE A 204 -26.57 8.18 5.01
N PHE A 205 -26.60 7.08 5.74
CA PHE A 205 -27.20 5.80 5.32
C PHE A 205 -28.73 5.75 5.41
N SER A 206 -29.37 6.77 5.99
CA SER A 206 -30.81 6.97 5.84
C SER A 206 -31.16 7.51 4.45
N ILE A 207 -30.24 8.27 3.84
CA ILE A 207 -30.37 8.87 2.50
C ILE A 207 -29.82 7.90 1.44
N HIS A 208 -28.66 7.30 1.69
CA HIS A 208 -27.93 6.47 0.73
C HIS A 208 -27.92 5.00 1.16
N LYS A 209 -28.89 4.22 0.67
CA LYS A 209 -29.10 2.82 1.09
C LYS A 209 -28.17 1.80 0.45
N ASN A 210 -27.44 2.17 -0.61
CA ASN A 210 -26.61 1.24 -1.37
C ASN A 210 -25.22 1.82 -1.65
N ILE A 211 -24.48 2.11 -0.58
CA ILE A 211 -23.20 2.81 -0.65
C ILE A 211 -22.16 2.19 0.29
N GLY A 212 -20.95 2.06 -0.22
CA GLY A 212 -19.76 1.70 0.56
C GLY A 212 -18.79 2.86 0.59
N ILE A 213 -18.50 3.38 1.78
CA ILE A 213 -17.58 4.49 2.01
C ILE A 213 -16.32 3.92 2.66
N GLN A 214 -15.19 4.02 1.97
CA GLN A 214 -13.89 3.61 2.47
C GLN A 214 -13.05 4.84 2.81
N ALA A 215 -12.43 4.78 3.98
CA ALA A 215 -11.74 5.90 4.57
C ALA A 215 -10.57 5.42 5.43
N GLU A 216 -9.66 6.33 5.72
CA GLU A 216 -8.53 6.12 6.61
C GLU A 216 -8.80 6.82 7.94
N ILE A 217 -8.71 6.07 9.05
CA ILE A 217 -8.77 6.63 10.40
C ILE A 217 -7.35 7.01 10.81
N ALA A 218 -7.12 8.28 11.14
CA ALA A 218 -5.81 8.75 11.59
C ALA A 218 -5.95 9.64 12.83
N GLY A 219 -4.96 9.59 13.72
CA GLY A 219 -4.99 10.37 14.96
C GLY A 219 -4.00 9.91 16.03
N PRO A 220 -4.07 10.49 17.23
CA PRO A 220 -3.28 10.07 18.38
C PRO A 220 -3.39 8.56 18.65
N GLY A 221 -2.26 7.91 18.94
CA GLY A 221 -2.21 6.46 19.21
C GLY A 221 -2.18 5.57 17.96
N ILE A 222 -2.42 6.11 16.76
CA ILE A 222 -2.48 5.34 15.51
C ILE A 222 -1.18 5.51 14.71
N PHE A 223 -0.39 4.45 14.58
CA PHE A 223 0.87 4.41 13.80
C PHE A 223 1.80 5.61 14.05
N GLY A 224 1.82 6.11 15.29
CA GLY A 224 2.62 7.25 15.72
C GLY A 224 2.08 8.63 15.32
N ASN A 225 0.86 8.74 14.79
CA ASN A 225 0.18 9.99 14.42
C ASN A 225 1.04 10.93 13.53
N PRO A 226 1.48 10.51 12.34
CA PRO A 226 2.34 11.34 11.49
C PRO A 226 1.71 12.68 11.09
N LEU A 227 0.38 12.76 11.07
CA LEU A 227 -0.37 13.97 10.72
C LEU A 227 -0.42 15.01 11.86
N GLU A 228 0.03 14.68 13.08
CA GLU A 228 -0.04 15.58 14.25
C GLU A 228 -1.46 16.06 14.58
N LEU A 229 -2.45 15.19 14.33
CA LEU A 229 -3.84 15.49 14.65
C LEU A 229 -4.02 15.53 16.17
N LYS A 230 -4.85 16.47 16.63
CA LYS A 230 -5.19 16.61 18.05
C LYS A 230 -6.20 15.57 18.52
N GLU A 231 -6.99 15.07 17.58
CA GLU A 231 -8.03 14.07 17.79
C GLU A 231 -8.03 13.06 16.64
N THR A 232 -8.73 11.95 16.84
CA THR A 232 -8.93 10.95 15.80
C THR A 232 -9.91 11.47 14.76
N GLU A 233 -9.51 11.41 13.49
CA GLU A 233 -10.26 11.86 12.33
C GLU A 233 -10.39 10.77 11.27
N LEU A 234 -11.32 10.98 10.34
CA LEU A 234 -11.64 10.07 9.25
C LEU A 234 -11.45 10.79 7.89
N PHE A 235 -10.69 10.18 6.98
CA PHE A 235 -10.40 10.72 5.65
C PHE A 235 -10.90 9.77 4.55
N VAL A 236 -11.98 10.14 3.88
CA VAL A 236 -12.58 9.35 2.78
C VAL A 236 -11.66 9.33 1.57
N PHE A 237 -11.42 8.15 1.01
CA PHE A 237 -10.63 7.98 -0.23
C PHE A 237 -11.35 7.20 -1.32
N ARG A 238 -12.45 6.50 -1.00
CA ARG A 238 -13.25 5.79 -2.01
C ARG A 238 -14.72 5.73 -1.60
N ILE A 239 -15.59 5.91 -2.59
CA ILE A 239 -17.01 5.64 -2.47
C ILE A 239 -17.43 4.71 -3.62
N THR A 240 -18.21 3.69 -3.30
CA THR A 240 -18.68 2.67 -4.27
C THR A 240 -20.18 2.46 -4.09
N ASP A 241 -20.92 2.45 -5.21
CA ASP A 241 -22.30 1.99 -5.22
C ASP A 241 -22.32 0.45 -5.07
N THR A 242 -23.01 -0.05 -4.05
CA THR A 242 -22.95 -1.48 -3.70
C THR A 242 -23.76 -2.37 -4.63
N VAL A 243 -24.66 -1.81 -5.45
CA VAL A 243 -25.45 -2.54 -6.44
C VAL A 243 -24.73 -2.55 -7.79
N THR A 244 -24.39 -1.37 -8.30
CA THR A 244 -23.79 -1.22 -9.64
C THR A 244 -22.29 -1.47 -9.66
N GLN A 245 -21.64 -1.51 -8.48
CA GLN A 245 -20.19 -1.60 -8.33
C GLN A 245 -19.42 -0.41 -8.95
N ARG A 246 -20.13 0.66 -9.32
CA ARG A 246 -19.52 1.89 -9.84
C ARG A 246 -18.75 2.59 -8.73
N ARG A 247 -17.50 2.94 -9.00
CA ARG A 247 -16.72 3.84 -8.13
C ARG A 247 -17.08 5.30 -8.45
N PHE A 248 -17.18 6.12 -7.43
CA PHE A 248 -17.31 7.55 -7.59
C PHE A 248 -16.01 8.12 -8.18
N THR A 249 -16.13 9.12 -9.03
CA THR A 249 -15.00 9.93 -9.52
C THR A 249 -14.39 10.72 -8.36
N PRO A 250 -13.15 11.23 -8.49
CA PRO A 250 -12.56 12.12 -7.49
C PRO A 250 -13.42 13.35 -7.19
N VAL A 251 -14.10 13.92 -8.20
CA VAL A 251 -14.98 15.08 -8.04
C VAL A 251 -16.24 14.69 -7.24
N GLU A 252 -16.87 13.57 -7.58
CA GLU A 252 -18.04 13.07 -6.85
C GLU A 252 -17.70 12.77 -5.37
N ILE A 253 -16.48 12.30 -5.06
CA ILE A 253 -16.03 12.10 -3.68
C ILE A 253 -15.95 13.44 -2.93
N ILE A 254 -15.36 14.47 -3.54
CA ILE A 254 -15.26 15.81 -2.93
C ILE A 254 -16.66 16.35 -2.62
N GLU A 255 -17.56 16.34 -3.61
CA GLU A 255 -18.92 16.83 -3.48
C GLU A 255 -19.73 16.04 -2.43
N PHE A 256 -19.57 14.72 -2.42
CA PHE A 256 -20.20 13.87 -1.41
C PHE A 256 -19.70 14.20 0.00
N CYS A 257 -18.38 14.34 0.17
CA CYS A 257 -17.81 14.65 1.48
C CYS A 257 -18.24 16.03 1.96
N GLN A 258 -18.22 17.04 1.08
CA GLN A 258 -18.67 18.40 1.39
C GLN A 258 -20.14 18.45 1.81
N SER A 259 -21.02 17.73 1.11
CA SER A 259 -22.47 17.73 1.39
C SER A 259 -22.85 16.99 2.68
N HIS A 260 -21.99 16.10 3.18
CA HIS A 260 -22.24 15.33 4.41
C HIS A 260 -21.29 15.70 5.57
N GLY A 261 -20.46 16.74 5.42
CA GLY A 261 -19.51 17.17 6.45
C GLY A 261 -18.41 16.15 6.75
N LEU A 262 -18.03 15.33 5.78
CA LEU A 262 -16.90 14.41 5.86
C LEU A 262 -15.63 15.08 5.34
N GLN A 263 -14.47 14.61 5.81
CA GLN A 263 -13.19 14.95 5.21
C GLN A 263 -12.82 13.89 4.17
N HIS A 264 -12.18 14.31 3.08
CA HIS A 264 -11.55 13.40 2.12
C HIS A 264 -10.03 13.50 2.22
N VAL A 265 -9.32 12.49 1.73
CA VAL A 265 -7.86 12.56 1.60
C VAL A 265 -7.46 13.77 0.74
N PRO A 266 -6.40 14.54 1.10
CA PRO A 266 -5.94 15.63 0.26
C PRO A 266 -5.64 15.15 -1.16
N MET A 267 -6.06 15.89 -2.18
CA MET A 267 -5.90 15.46 -3.57
C MET A 267 -5.59 16.61 -4.52
N THR A 268 -4.79 16.30 -5.55
CA THR A 268 -4.55 17.17 -6.70
C THR A 268 -5.24 16.55 -7.92
N LEU A 269 -6.16 17.29 -8.55
CA LEU A 269 -6.97 16.80 -9.67
C LEU A 269 -6.35 17.14 -11.02
N ASN A 270 -6.80 16.43 -12.07
CA ASN A 270 -6.48 16.70 -13.46
C ASN A 270 -4.97 16.74 -13.77
N VAL A 271 -4.19 15.92 -13.05
CA VAL A 271 -2.78 15.71 -13.38
C VAL A 271 -2.73 14.85 -14.63
N ARG A 272 -2.02 15.31 -15.66
CA ARG A 272 -1.78 14.49 -16.85
C ARG A 272 -0.69 13.47 -16.54
N PHE A 273 -1.02 12.18 -16.65
CA PHE A 273 -0.07 11.10 -16.39
C PHE A 273 0.73 10.81 -17.66
N ASP A 274 1.93 11.37 -17.75
CA ASP A 274 2.91 11.04 -18.80
C ASP A 274 4.30 10.74 -18.21
N PHE A 275 4.33 10.31 -16.95
CA PHE A 275 5.58 10.14 -16.19
C PHE A 275 6.10 8.69 -16.20
N THR A 276 7.42 8.59 -16.09
CA THR A 276 8.19 7.36 -15.88
C THR A 276 8.01 6.79 -14.46
N MET A 277 8.52 5.58 -14.21
CA MET A 277 8.51 4.98 -12.87
C MET A 277 9.26 5.86 -11.85
N GLU A 278 10.43 6.36 -12.24
CA GLU A 278 11.28 7.21 -11.42
C GLU A 278 10.58 8.52 -11.07
N GLU A 279 9.94 9.16 -12.06
CA GLU A 279 9.16 10.37 -11.85
C GLU A 279 7.93 10.10 -10.96
N ALA A 280 7.24 8.97 -11.12
CA ALA A 280 6.15 8.59 -10.23
C ALA A 280 6.61 8.50 -8.77
N ILE A 281 7.79 7.89 -8.54
CA ILE A 281 8.41 7.77 -7.21
C ILE A 281 8.79 9.15 -6.66
N GLU A 282 9.34 10.03 -7.49
CA GLU A 282 9.66 11.41 -7.08
C GLU A 282 8.39 12.17 -6.67
N ARG A 283 7.30 12.01 -7.43
CA ARG A 283 6.00 12.64 -7.12
C ARG A 283 5.39 12.14 -5.82
N ALA A 284 5.71 10.91 -5.38
CA ALA A 284 5.25 10.40 -4.09
C ALA A 284 5.89 11.13 -2.89
N LYS A 285 7.06 11.76 -3.07
CA LYS A 285 7.70 12.56 -2.03
C LYS A 285 6.85 13.77 -1.64
N GLY A 286 7.15 14.33 -0.48
CA GLY A 286 6.44 15.46 0.11
C GLY A 286 6.13 15.22 1.57
N GLU A 287 5.44 16.19 2.17
CA GLU A 287 5.12 16.20 3.59
C GLU A 287 3.60 16.25 3.79
N TYR A 288 3.14 15.71 4.91
CA TYR A 288 1.84 16.07 5.45
C TYR A 288 1.86 17.54 5.91
N LEU A 289 0.69 18.10 6.23
CA LEU A 289 0.60 19.46 6.79
C LEU A 289 1.39 19.64 8.11
N SER A 290 1.68 18.55 8.82
CA SER A 290 2.53 18.53 10.01
C SER A 290 4.02 18.74 9.73
N GLY A 291 4.45 18.72 8.47
CA GLY A 291 5.86 18.72 8.07
C GLY A 291 6.56 17.35 8.21
N ASN A 292 5.85 16.30 8.68
CA ASN A 292 6.38 14.94 8.59
C ASN A 292 6.26 14.44 7.14
N PRO A 293 7.20 13.63 6.64
CA PRO A 293 7.09 13.03 5.31
C PRO A 293 5.75 12.28 5.16
N ARG A 294 5.09 12.47 4.01
CA ARG A 294 3.89 11.67 3.69
C ARG A 294 4.28 10.24 3.32
N GLU A 295 3.41 9.28 3.59
CA GLU A 295 3.65 7.87 3.23
C GLU A 295 3.82 7.72 1.71
N GLY A 296 3.04 8.47 0.95
CA GLY A 296 3.15 8.53 -0.50
C GLY A 296 1.89 9.09 -1.12
N ILE A 297 1.58 8.62 -2.31
CA ILE A 297 0.37 8.97 -3.05
C ILE A 297 -0.37 7.74 -3.54
N VAL A 298 -1.67 7.90 -3.75
CA VAL A 298 -2.48 6.98 -4.56
C VAL A 298 -2.89 7.72 -5.83
N ILE A 299 -2.70 7.06 -6.97
CA ILE A 299 -2.99 7.61 -8.30
C ILE A 299 -4.23 6.91 -8.82
N VAL A 300 -5.28 7.69 -9.08
CA VAL A 300 -6.57 7.23 -9.59
C VAL A 300 -6.96 8.02 -10.84
N PRO A 301 -7.45 7.39 -11.91
CA PRO A 301 -8.01 8.12 -13.04
C PRO A 301 -9.17 9.03 -12.62
N MET A 302 -9.35 10.17 -13.30
CA MET A 302 -10.50 11.05 -13.08
C MET A 302 -11.81 10.33 -13.43
N GLU A 303 -11.78 9.51 -14.48
CA GLU A 303 -12.88 8.63 -14.87
C GLU A 303 -12.57 7.18 -14.47
N PRO A 304 -13.42 6.51 -13.68
CA PRO A 304 -13.25 5.11 -13.30
C PRO A 304 -12.96 4.24 -14.53
N THR A 305 -11.75 3.69 -14.57
CA THR A 305 -11.27 2.88 -15.70
C THR A 305 -10.99 1.48 -15.19
N TYR A 306 -11.52 0.43 -15.83
CA TYR A 306 -11.21 -0.94 -15.45
C TYR A 306 -9.82 -1.37 -15.97
N SER A 307 -9.10 -2.14 -15.17
CA SER A 307 -7.80 -2.72 -15.51
C SER A 307 -7.87 -4.24 -15.45
N GLU A 308 -7.61 -4.88 -16.59
CA GLU A 308 -7.55 -6.35 -16.69
C GLU A 308 -6.34 -6.91 -15.93
N VAL A 309 -5.28 -6.13 -15.79
CA VAL A 309 -4.07 -6.50 -15.04
C VAL A 309 -4.38 -6.61 -13.55
N LEU A 310 -5.20 -5.69 -13.02
CA LEU A 310 -5.59 -5.66 -11.60
C LEU A 310 -6.80 -6.54 -11.30
N CYS A 311 -7.53 -6.96 -12.34
CA CYS A 311 -8.91 -7.44 -12.26
C CYS A 311 -9.74 -6.52 -11.36
N ASP A 312 -9.59 -5.21 -11.56
CA ASP A 312 -10.21 -4.15 -10.75
C ASP A 312 -10.17 -2.82 -11.49
N TRP A 313 -10.80 -1.80 -10.91
CA TRP A 313 -10.57 -0.42 -11.33
C TRP A 313 -9.10 -0.03 -11.17
N LEU A 314 -8.58 0.64 -12.19
CA LEU A 314 -7.23 1.16 -12.29
C LEU A 314 -6.97 2.14 -11.15
N SER A 315 -6.09 1.75 -10.24
CA SER A 315 -5.63 2.55 -9.11
C SER A 315 -4.34 1.92 -8.60
N VAL A 316 -3.36 2.76 -8.27
CA VAL A 316 -2.06 2.30 -7.77
C VAL A 316 -1.57 3.20 -6.66
N LYS A 317 -0.78 2.64 -5.74
CA LYS A 317 -0.04 3.44 -4.77
C LYS A 317 1.42 3.58 -5.19
N VAL A 318 1.99 4.74 -4.90
CA VAL A 318 3.43 4.98 -4.98
C VAL A 318 3.87 5.48 -3.62
N ILE A 319 4.80 4.73 -3.00
CA ILE A 319 5.24 5.00 -1.63
C ILE A 319 6.50 5.86 -1.68
N ASN A 320 6.54 6.89 -0.84
CA ASN A 320 7.68 7.75 -0.61
C ASN A 320 8.81 6.94 0.05
N ASN A 321 9.95 6.83 -0.63
CA ASN A 321 11.10 6.09 -0.09
C ASN A 321 11.70 6.74 1.17
N GLU A 322 11.60 8.06 1.32
CA GLU A 322 12.06 8.78 2.53
C GLU A 322 11.19 8.44 3.75
N TYR A 323 9.91 8.15 3.51
CA TYR A 323 9.02 7.65 4.55
C TYR A 323 9.44 6.26 5.03
N LEU A 324 9.75 5.36 4.09
CA LEU A 324 10.19 3.97 4.36
C LEU A 324 11.53 3.88 5.08
N ASP A 325 12.43 4.85 4.86
CA ASP A 325 13.72 4.91 5.56
C ASP A 325 13.54 5.14 7.08
N GLY A 326 12.36 5.59 7.52
CA GLY A 326 11.95 5.67 8.92
C GLY A 326 12.76 6.65 9.78
N ALA A 327 13.64 7.45 9.16
CA ALA A 327 14.48 8.43 9.85
C ALA A 327 13.62 9.47 10.60
N TRP A 328 12.48 9.84 10.02
CA TRP A 328 11.52 10.77 10.63
C TRP A 328 10.88 10.21 11.91
N LYS A 329 10.57 8.88 11.96
CA LYS A 329 10.05 8.22 13.17
C LYS A 329 11.05 8.32 14.34
N LYS A 330 12.36 8.20 14.06
CA LYS A 330 13.43 8.27 15.09
C LYS A 330 13.64 9.67 15.67
N ASN A 331 13.48 10.71 14.86
CA ASN A 331 13.64 12.11 15.29
C ASN A 331 12.50 12.56 16.22
N ARG A 332 11.33 11.93 16.12
CA ARG A 332 10.17 12.21 16.98
C ARG A 332 10.33 11.69 18.40
N ASN A 333 10.85 10.48 18.57
CA ASN A 333 11.13 9.92 19.91
C ASN A 333 12.17 10.73 20.69
N ARG A 334 12.92 11.63 20.03
CA ARG A 334 13.84 12.58 20.68
C ARG A 334 13.22 13.94 21.01
N ARG A 335 12.02 14.22 20.50
CA ARG A 335 11.27 15.48 20.70
C ARG A 335 10.11 15.33 21.69
N SER A 336 9.83 14.12 22.16
CA SER A 336 8.96 13.89 23.32
C SER A 336 9.72 14.32 24.59
N PRO A 337 9.17 15.25 25.42
CA PRO A 337 9.78 15.65 26.69
C PRO A 337 9.98 14.50 27.67
#